data_AF-A0A444MUQ8-F1
#
_entry.id   AF-A0A444MUQ8-F1
#
_cell.length_a   1.000
_cell.length_b   1.000
_cell.length_c   1.000
_cell.angle_alpha   90.00
_cell.angle_beta   90.00
_cell.angle_gamma   90.00
#
_symmetry.space_group_name_H-M   'P 1'
#
loop_
_entity.id
_entity.type
_entity.pdbx_description
1 polymer ?
#
loop_
_entity_poly.entity_id
_entity_poly.type
_entity_poly.pdbx_seq_one_letter_code
_entity_poly.pdbx_strand_id
1 'polypeptide(L)'
;MLKRTPLTFGMIATLVGVLIFTGCKEKTISKADPSETNRVIDSASLSQILALDKQAKGSVFVLTKDYPELKHLQNRVILLPPLSQDLSINFDEYLHKDYMGPINILLPSYYVGIRASVILKCFPGYKGFTFTELSDNYVLYHSDKKR
;
A
#
# COMPACT_ATOMS: atom_id res chain seq x y z
N MET A 1 -70.22 -42.80 9.46
CA MET A 1 -69.68 -43.80 8.50
C MET A 1 -68.81 -43.04 7.51
N LEU A 2 -67.55 -42.71 7.81
CA LEU A 2 -66.30 -43.48 7.75
C LEU A 2 -65.90 -44.00 6.35
N LYS A 3 -64.65 -43.65 5.98
CA LYS A 3 -63.79 -44.03 4.83
C LYS A 3 -63.85 -43.01 3.68
N ARG A 4 -62.74 -42.38 3.26
CA ARG A 4 -61.42 -42.96 2.96
C ARG A 4 -60.27 -41.94 3.15
N THR A 5 -59.19 -42.37 3.79
CA THR A 5 -57.77 -41.98 3.56
C THR A 5 -57.13 -43.09 2.67
N PRO A 6 -55.84 -43.08 2.24
CA PRO A 6 -54.70 -42.26 2.68
C PRO A 6 -53.61 -41.87 1.62
N LEU A 7 -52.53 -41.23 2.10
CA LEU A 7 -51.12 -41.25 1.62
C LEU A 7 -50.85 -40.57 0.24
N THR A 8 -49.77 -39.84 -0.06
CA THR A 8 -48.38 -39.81 0.43
C THR A 8 -47.60 -38.67 -0.28
N PHE A 9 -46.52 -38.19 0.35
CA PHE A 9 -45.30 -37.56 -0.23
C PHE A 9 -45.46 -36.29 -1.11
N GLY A 10 -44.71 -35.21 -0.94
CA GLY A 10 -43.49 -35.03 -0.18
C GLY A 10 -43.07 -33.57 -0.13
N MET A 11 -42.11 -33.31 0.77
CA MET A 11 -41.31 -32.10 0.85
C MET A 11 -40.86 -31.60 -0.53
N ILE A 12 -41.11 -30.31 -0.79
CA ILE A 12 -40.15 -29.50 -1.54
C ILE A 12 -39.86 -28.27 -0.69
N ALA A 13 -38.82 -28.41 0.12
CA ALA A 13 -38.06 -27.28 0.62
C ALA A 13 -37.18 -26.77 -0.51
N THR A 14 -37.31 -25.51 -0.92
CA THR A 14 -36.24 -24.86 -1.69
C THR A 14 -36.22 -23.36 -1.45
N LEU A 15 -35.09 -22.96 -0.87
CA LEU A 15 -34.42 -21.67 -0.91
C LEU A 15 -35.22 -20.43 -0.51
N VAL A 16 -35.13 -20.13 0.78
CA VAL A 16 -35.02 -18.74 1.26
C VAL A 16 -33.76 -18.14 0.62
N GLY A 17 -33.96 -17.30 -0.41
CA GLY A 17 -32.92 -16.45 -0.98
C GLY A 17 -32.52 -15.37 0.02
N VAL A 18 -31.63 -15.70 0.95
CA VAL A 18 -30.94 -14.70 1.78
C VAL A 18 -29.91 -14.02 0.87
N LEU A 19 -30.34 -12.95 0.21
CA LEU A 19 -29.42 -11.95 -0.36
C LEU A 19 -28.74 -11.25 0.82
N ILE A 20 -27.67 -11.85 1.33
CA ILE A 20 -26.69 -11.12 2.14
C ILE A 20 -25.99 -10.18 1.17
N PHE A 21 -26.55 -8.98 0.97
CA PHE A 21 -25.78 -7.81 0.58
C PHE A 21 -24.78 -7.55 1.70
N THR A 22 -23.69 -8.29 1.68
CA THR A 22 -22.47 -7.89 2.39
C THR A 22 -22.13 -6.52 1.84
N GLY A 23 -22.26 -5.51 2.70
CA GLY A 23 -22.01 -4.13 2.35
C GLY A 23 -20.63 -4.03 1.70
N CYS A 24 -20.62 -3.68 0.42
CA CYS A 24 -19.49 -2.99 -0.16
C CYS A 24 -19.38 -1.69 0.64
N LYS A 25 -18.54 -1.70 1.67
CA LYS A 25 -18.09 -0.47 2.31
C LYS A 25 -17.45 0.34 1.19
N GLU A 26 -18.15 1.39 0.81
CA GLU A 26 -17.69 2.43 -0.08
C GLU A 26 -16.31 2.86 0.44
N LYS A 27 -15.27 2.52 -0.32
CA LYS A 27 -13.89 2.88 0.01
C LYS A 27 -13.90 4.38 0.21
N THR A 28 -13.54 4.83 1.40
CA THR A 28 -13.32 6.26 1.66
C THR A 28 -12.21 6.67 0.72
N ILE A 29 -12.56 7.30 -0.40
CA ILE A 29 -11.60 7.86 -1.34
C ILE A 29 -10.96 9.01 -0.58
N SER A 30 -9.84 8.72 0.09
CA SER A 30 -8.90 9.75 0.52
C SER A 30 -8.62 10.56 -0.75
N LYS A 31 -9.08 11.81 -0.79
CA LYS A 31 -8.81 12.69 -1.92
C LYS A 31 -7.29 12.72 -2.11
N ALA A 32 -6.82 12.25 -3.25
CA ALA A 32 -5.40 12.27 -3.59
C ALA A 32 -4.89 13.70 -3.45
N ASP A 33 -3.73 13.89 -2.81
CA ASP A 33 -3.12 15.22 -2.68
C ASP A 33 -2.89 15.77 -4.10
N PRO A 34 -3.46 16.94 -4.47
CA PRO A 34 -3.30 17.51 -5.80
C PRO A 34 -1.82 17.75 -6.16
N SER A 35 -0.95 17.89 -5.14
CA SER A 35 0.50 18.02 -5.29
C SER A 35 1.18 16.76 -5.84
N GLU A 36 0.53 15.59 -5.76
CA GLU A 36 1.05 14.31 -6.26
C GLU A 36 0.59 14.01 -7.68
N THR A 37 -0.59 14.49 -8.12
CA THR A 37 -1.18 14.12 -9.42
C THR A 37 -0.24 14.36 -10.61
N ASN A 38 0.36 15.54 -10.70
CA ASN A 38 1.23 15.92 -11.83
C ASN A 38 2.74 15.84 -11.50
N ARG A 39 3.11 15.31 -10.33
CA ARG A 39 4.51 15.21 -9.92
C ARG A 39 5.27 14.21 -10.78
N VAL A 40 6.44 14.60 -11.26
CA VAL A 40 7.39 13.77 -12.01
C VAL A 40 8.66 13.62 -11.19
N ILE A 41 9.30 12.45 -11.25
CA ILE A 41 10.58 12.23 -10.59
C ILE A 41 11.69 13.01 -11.32
N ASP A 42 12.54 13.71 -10.58
CA ASP A 42 13.65 14.43 -11.20
C ASP A 42 14.76 13.47 -11.66
N SER A 43 15.54 13.91 -12.65
CA SER A 43 16.58 13.08 -13.28
C SER A 43 17.67 12.60 -12.32
N ALA A 44 18.03 13.39 -11.31
CA ALA A 44 19.07 13.03 -10.36
C ALA A 44 18.57 11.90 -9.46
N SER A 45 17.38 12.05 -8.89
CA SER A 45 16.73 11.02 -8.08
C SER A 45 16.48 9.73 -8.85
N LEU A 46 15.97 9.83 -10.09
CA LEU A 46 15.76 8.69 -10.96
C LEU A 46 17.06 7.90 -11.19
N SER A 47 18.16 8.60 -11.51
CA SER A 47 19.45 7.97 -11.77
C SER A 47 19.97 7.19 -10.56
N GLN A 48 19.81 7.73 -9.35
CA GLN A 48 20.24 7.09 -8.12
C GLN A 48 19.40 5.85 -7.80
N ILE A 49 18.07 5.92 -7.95
CA ILE A 49 17.18 4.78 -7.74
C ILE A 49 17.49 3.63 -8.71
N LEU A 50 17.71 3.95 -9.99
CA LEU A 50 18.09 2.94 -10.99
C LEU A 50 19.47 2.32 -10.70
N ALA A 51 20.41 3.09 -10.16
CA ALA A 51 21.71 2.55 -9.73
C ALA A 51 21.54 1.60 -8.54
N LEU A 52 20.74 1.99 -7.53
CA LEU A 52 20.43 1.15 -6.37
C LEU A 52 19.73 -0.15 -6.77
N ASP A 53 18.79 -0.11 -7.70
CA ASP A 53 18.07 -1.30 -8.19
C ASP A 53 19.01 -2.34 -8.83
N LYS A 54 20.04 -1.86 -9.53
CA LYS A 54 21.07 -2.71 -10.12
C LYS A 54 21.97 -3.35 -9.06
N GLN A 55 22.34 -2.59 -8.02
CA GLN A 55 23.32 -2.98 -7.01
C GLN A 55 22.73 -3.83 -5.89
N ALA A 56 21.54 -3.48 -5.39
CA ALA A 56 20.96 -4.04 -4.17
C ALA A 56 19.86 -5.06 -4.48
N LYS A 57 20.26 -6.26 -4.89
CA LYS A 57 19.31 -7.36 -5.21
C LYS A 57 18.54 -7.82 -3.97
N GLY A 58 17.25 -8.09 -4.16
CA GLY A 58 16.35 -8.53 -3.08
C GLY A 58 15.89 -7.39 -2.18
N SER A 59 16.10 -6.13 -2.60
CA SER A 59 15.58 -4.97 -1.87
C SER A 59 14.10 -4.75 -2.17
N VAL A 60 13.45 -3.95 -1.33
CA VAL A 60 12.09 -3.46 -1.53
C VAL A 60 12.13 -1.96 -1.72
N PHE A 61 11.56 -1.47 -2.82
CA PHE A 61 11.34 -0.06 -3.06
C PHE A 61 9.92 0.32 -2.63
N VAL A 62 9.79 1.36 -1.83
CA VAL A 62 8.50 1.91 -1.44
C VAL A 62 8.33 3.27 -2.10
N LEU A 63 7.21 3.44 -2.81
CA LEU A 63 6.86 4.66 -3.52
C LEU A 63 5.49 5.16 -3.04
N THR A 64 5.27 6.46 -3.02
CA THR A 64 3.94 7.07 -2.75
C THR A 64 3.12 7.32 -4.01
N LYS A 65 3.74 7.07 -5.18
CA LYS A 65 3.17 7.26 -6.50
C LYS A 65 3.76 6.25 -7.48
N ASP A 66 2.95 5.78 -8.42
CA ASP A 66 3.42 5.00 -9.56
C ASP A 66 4.07 5.94 -10.57
N TYR A 67 5.41 5.96 -10.58
CA TYR A 67 6.21 6.72 -11.55
C TYR A 67 6.43 5.86 -12.80
N PRO A 68 5.98 6.29 -14.00
CA PRO A 68 6.20 5.57 -15.24
C PRO A 68 7.67 5.19 -15.47
N GLU A 69 8.59 6.05 -15.07
CA GLU A 69 10.04 5.90 -15.21
C GLU A 69 10.61 4.77 -14.33
N LEU A 70 9.90 4.37 -13.27
CA LEU A 70 10.30 3.33 -12.32
C LEU A 70 9.56 2.00 -12.53
N LYS A 71 8.76 1.86 -13.60
CA LYS A 71 7.99 0.64 -13.87
C LYS A 71 8.85 -0.60 -14.16
N HIS A 72 10.11 -0.40 -14.53
CA HIS A 72 11.03 -1.45 -14.94
C HIS A 72 12.07 -1.80 -13.85
N LEU A 73 11.84 -1.39 -12.61
CA LEU A 73 12.66 -1.83 -11.49
C LEU A 73 12.63 -3.36 -11.37
N GLN A 74 13.80 -3.97 -11.15
CA GLN A 74 13.94 -5.42 -11.03
C GLN A 74 13.60 -5.91 -9.62
N ASN A 75 13.78 -5.06 -8.62
CA ASN A 75 13.43 -5.34 -7.24
C ASN A 75 11.93 -5.17 -6.97
N ARG A 76 11.48 -5.67 -5.82
CA ARG A 76 10.08 -5.57 -5.42
C ARG A 76 9.70 -4.11 -5.19
N VAL A 77 8.53 -3.71 -5.67
CA VAL A 77 7.96 -2.38 -5.43
C VAL A 77 6.70 -2.50 -4.57
N ILE A 78 6.60 -1.67 -3.54
CA ILE A 78 5.39 -1.43 -2.75
C ILE A 78 4.93 -0.01 -3.08
N LEU A 79 3.70 0.10 -3.58
CA LEU A 79 3.06 1.37 -3.80
C LEU A 79 2.13 1.67 -2.63
N LEU A 80 2.48 2.70 -1.86
CA LEU A 80 1.61 3.25 -0.83
C LEU A 80 0.72 4.34 -1.43
N PRO A 81 -0.54 4.45 -1.01
CA PRO A 81 -1.33 5.63 -1.32
C PRO A 81 -0.65 6.89 -0.76
N PRO A 82 -0.76 8.04 -1.43
CA PRO A 82 -0.24 9.29 -0.88
C PRO A 82 -1.00 9.68 0.38
N LEU A 83 -0.27 10.24 1.36
CA LEU A 83 -0.90 10.75 2.58
C LEU A 83 -1.73 12.00 2.24
N SER A 84 -2.98 12.02 2.69
CA SER A 84 -3.81 13.22 2.60
C SER A 84 -3.25 14.34 3.49
N GLN A 85 -3.61 15.58 3.18
CA GLN A 85 -3.16 16.75 3.94
C GLN A 85 -3.58 16.68 5.42
N ASP A 86 -4.74 16.08 5.69
CA ASP A 86 -5.32 16.00 7.02
C ASP A 86 -4.71 14.90 7.91
N LEU A 87 -3.74 14.12 7.40
CA LEU A 87 -3.03 13.01 8.10
C LEU A 87 -3.95 11.96 8.75
N SER A 88 -5.27 12.04 8.55
CA SER A 88 -6.24 11.07 9.01
C SER A 88 -6.13 9.81 8.14
N ILE A 89 -5.23 8.92 8.51
CA ILE A 89 -5.01 7.67 7.79
C ILE A 89 -5.52 6.48 8.57
N ASN A 90 -6.10 5.53 7.84
CA ASN A 90 -6.33 4.19 8.35
C ASN A 90 -5.00 3.42 8.28
N PHE A 91 -4.24 3.42 9.38
CA PHE A 91 -2.91 2.80 9.44
C PHE A 91 -2.89 1.31 9.04
N ASP A 92 -3.99 0.60 9.27
CA ASP A 92 -4.08 -0.83 8.94
C ASP A 92 -3.95 -1.10 7.43
N GLU A 93 -4.37 -0.14 6.59
CA GLU A 93 -4.28 -0.25 5.13
C GLU A 93 -2.86 -0.04 4.58
N TYR A 94 -1.99 0.59 5.37
CA TYR A 94 -0.61 0.89 4.99
C TYR A 94 0.38 -0.10 5.61
N LEU A 95 -0.07 -0.95 6.54
CA LEU A 95 0.80 -1.72 7.39
C LEU A 95 1.42 -2.93 6.67
N HIS A 96 2.74 -2.92 6.54
CA HIS A 96 3.55 -4.02 6.02
C HIS A 96 4.41 -4.60 7.15
N LYS A 97 3.89 -5.64 7.81
CA LYS A 97 4.47 -6.19 9.05
C LYS A 97 5.78 -6.95 8.85
N ASP A 98 5.94 -7.60 7.70
CA ASP A 98 7.05 -8.51 7.46
C ASP A 98 8.35 -7.78 7.10
N TYR A 99 9.48 -8.34 7.53
CA TYR A 99 10.78 -7.96 7.01
C TYR A 99 11.00 -8.66 5.66
N MET A 100 11.20 -7.88 4.60
CA MET A 100 11.16 -8.35 3.21
C MET A 100 12.51 -8.20 2.51
N GLY A 101 13.60 -8.03 3.27
CA GLY A 101 14.92 -7.62 2.76
C GLY A 101 15.19 -6.14 3.04
N PRO A 102 16.31 -5.58 2.57
CA PRO A 102 16.58 -4.15 2.70
C PRO A 102 15.47 -3.31 2.06
N ILE A 103 15.10 -2.19 2.69
CA ILE A 103 14.02 -1.32 2.22
C ILE A 103 14.58 0.05 1.83
N ASN A 104 14.07 0.57 0.71
CA ASN A 104 14.40 1.86 0.12
C ASN A 104 13.10 2.62 -0.09
N ILE A 105 12.82 3.61 0.75
CA ILE A 105 11.57 4.37 0.74
C ILE A 105 11.84 5.72 0.10
N LEU A 106 11.42 5.88 -1.15
CA LEU A 106 11.51 7.14 -1.88
C LEU A 106 10.33 8.02 -1.53
N LEU A 107 10.61 9.20 -1.00
CA LEU A 107 9.59 10.19 -0.65
C LEU A 107 9.91 11.54 -1.29
N PRO A 108 8.90 12.33 -1.68
CA PRO A 108 9.10 13.74 -1.94
C PRO A 108 9.67 14.47 -0.73
N SER A 109 10.55 15.46 -0.91
CA SER A 109 11.19 16.19 0.21
C SER A 109 10.19 16.84 1.17
N TYR A 110 9.01 17.23 0.69
CA TYR A 110 7.96 17.80 1.54
C TYR A 110 7.30 16.79 2.50
N TYR A 111 7.61 15.49 2.37
CA TYR A 111 7.22 14.48 3.35
C TYR A 111 8.15 14.45 4.57
N VAL A 112 9.32 15.08 4.53
CA VAL A 112 10.26 15.07 5.65
C VAL A 112 9.59 15.57 6.93
N GLY A 113 9.85 14.89 8.05
CA GLY A 113 9.25 15.17 9.35
C GLY A 113 8.08 14.24 9.68
N ILE A 114 6.90 14.81 9.95
CA ILE A 114 5.74 14.06 10.47
C ILE A 114 5.23 13.02 9.45
N ARG A 115 5.10 13.42 8.18
CA ARG A 115 4.62 12.52 7.10
C ARG A 115 5.56 11.34 6.91
N ALA A 116 6.88 11.57 6.86
CA ALA A 116 7.88 10.51 6.80
C ALA A 116 7.75 9.58 8.01
N SER A 117 7.64 10.12 9.22
CA SER A 117 7.47 9.31 10.44
C SER A 117 6.25 8.39 10.39
N VAL A 118 5.15 8.86 9.79
CA VAL A 118 3.95 8.05 9.55
C VAL A 118 4.23 6.93 8.56
N ILE A 119 4.87 7.21 7.41
CA ILE A 119 5.27 6.20 6.43
C ILE A 119 6.20 5.16 7.05
N LEU A 120 7.23 5.57 7.79
CA LEU A 120 8.19 4.64 8.41
C LEU A 120 7.51 3.70 9.42
N LYS A 121 6.50 4.18 10.17
CA LYS A 121 5.71 3.35 11.10
C LYS A 121 4.88 2.28 10.40
N CYS A 122 4.58 2.45 9.11
CA CYS A 122 3.90 1.45 8.30
C CYS A 122 4.77 0.21 8.04
N PHE A 123 6.06 0.27 8.36
CA PHE A 123 7.02 -0.84 8.22
C PHE A 123 7.59 -1.26 9.59
N PRO A 124 6.78 -1.81 10.51
CA PRO A 124 7.18 -2.06 11.89
C PRO A 124 8.28 -3.15 12.04
N GLY A 125 8.49 -3.98 11.00
CA GLY A 125 9.56 -4.98 10.96
C GLY A 125 10.97 -4.41 10.77
N TYR A 126 11.09 -3.10 10.57
CA TYR A 126 12.35 -2.40 10.30
C TYR A 126 12.75 -1.46 11.45
N LYS A 127 14.05 -1.22 11.60
CA LYS A 127 14.60 -0.22 12.53
C LYS A 127 15.84 0.47 11.95
N GLY A 128 16.28 1.55 12.59
CA GLY A 128 17.54 2.22 12.23
C GLY A 128 17.55 2.80 10.82
N PHE A 129 16.45 3.41 10.39
CA PHE A 129 16.36 4.08 9.10
C PHE A 129 17.43 5.18 9.00
N THR A 130 18.16 5.16 7.90
CA THR A 130 19.08 6.20 7.47
C THR A 130 18.35 7.13 6.49
N PHE A 131 18.77 8.40 6.46
CA PHE A 131 18.19 9.44 5.62
C PHE A 131 19.23 9.90 4.61
N THR A 132 18.83 10.08 3.36
CA THR A 132 19.68 10.59 2.29
C THR A 132 18.87 11.54 1.42
N GLU A 133 19.39 12.73 1.16
CA GLU A 133 18.82 13.66 0.19
C GLU A 133 19.31 13.24 -1.21
N LEU A 134 18.38 12.94 -2.12
CA LEU A 134 18.74 12.59 -3.50
C LEU A 134 18.79 13.85 -4.37
N SER A 135 17.87 14.77 -4.12
CA SER A 135 17.74 16.07 -4.76
C SER A 135 16.94 17.01 -3.84
N ASP A 136 16.76 18.26 -4.26
CA ASP A 136 15.87 19.22 -3.59
C ASP A 136 14.41 18.70 -3.48
N ASN A 137 14.01 17.80 -4.38
CA ASN A 137 12.63 17.34 -4.53
C ASN A 137 12.35 15.97 -3.91
N TYR A 138 13.39 15.16 -3.67
CA TYR A 138 13.25 13.79 -3.18
C TYR A 138 14.31 13.39 -2.17
N VAL A 139 13.86 12.56 -1.24
CA VAL A 139 14.67 11.95 -0.19
C VAL A 139 14.49 10.44 -0.20
N LEU A 140 15.49 9.74 0.31
CA LEU A 140 15.49 8.31 0.48
C LEU A 140 15.64 7.97 1.96
N TYR A 141 14.73 7.14 2.46
CA TYR A 141 14.93 6.45 3.73
C TYR A 141 15.34 5.01 3.47
N HIS A 142 16.42 4.56 4.10
CA HIS A 142 16.96 3.21 3.90
C HIS A 142 17.12 2.45 5.22
N SER A 143 16.78 1.16 5.23
CA SER A 143 17.11 0.26 6.33
C SER A 143 17.34 -1.17 5.84
N ASP A 144 18.38 -1.81 6.37
CA ASP A 144 18.69 -3.24 6.22
C ASP A 144 18.55 -3.99 7.56
N LYS A 145 18.05 -3.33 8.60
CA LYS A 145 17.98 -3.88 9.96
C LYS A 145 16.58 -4.35 10.29
N LYS A 146 16.47 -5.66 10.49
CA LYS A 146 15.28 -6.28 11.09
C LYS A 146 15.11 -5.84 12.54
N ARG A 147 13.88 -5.50 12.94
CA ARG A 147 13.56 -5.14 14.32
C ARG A 147 13.73 -6.31 15.26
#